data_AF-A0A1S4AZ20-F1
#
_entry.id   AF-A0A1S4AZ20-F1
#
_cell.length_a   1.000
_cell.length_b   1.000
_cell.length_c   1.000
_cell.angle_alpha   90.00
_cell.angle_beta   90.00
_cell.angle_gamma   90.00
#
_symmetry.space_group_name_H-M   'P 1'
#
loop_
_entity.id
_entity.type
_entity.pdbx_description
1 polymer ?
#
loop_
_entity_poly.entity_id
_entity_poly.type
_entity_poly.pdbx_seq_one_letter_code
_entity_poly.pdbx_strand_id
1 'polypeptide(L)'
;MDCWSAENATNAFLKTLKMGERGKAPDVTEFISAMAAGNNAQLMVMACSGHPGSALLGLVAAAHQTGGRVICILRRQQDMHAAKKALLGDYANFVEFVIGEDVKTLLKVKRLLVVRGATGLLRLMNAAGKNMFIGSVLLLLDTRI
;
A
#
# COMPACT_ATOMS: atom_id res chain seq x y z
N MET A 1 -16.06 -17.02 -5.98
CA MET A 1 -16.36 -15.91 -5.05
C MET A 1 -15.29 -15.96 -3.99
N ASP A 2 -14.30 -15.07 -4.07
CA ASP A 2 -13.31 -14.95 -3.00
C ASP A 2 -13.89 -14.00 -1.96
N CYS A 3 -14.43 -14.60 -0.90
CA CYS A 3 -15.03 -13.90 0.21
C CYS A 3 -13.99 -13.04 0.93
N TRP A 4 -14.42 -11.87 1.40
CA TRP A 4 -13.66 -11.06 2.35
C TRP A 4 -13.32 -11.87 3.61
N SER A 5 -12.05 -11.85 4.05
CA SER A 5 -11.60 -12.46 5.29
C SER A 5 -11.62 -11.45 6.44
N ALA A 6 -12.64 -11.53 7.30
CA ALA A 6 -12.70 -10.72 8.51
C ALA A 6 -11.49 -10.97 9.43
N GLU A 7 -11.02 -12.22 9.52
CA GLU A 7 -9.85 -12.60 10.30
C GLU A 7 -8.57 -11.89 9.81
N ASN A 8 -8.30 -11.95 8.50
CA ASN A 8 -7.13 -11.28 7.92
C ASN A 8 -7.21 -9.76 8.12
N ALA A 9 -8.41 -9.18 7.95
CA ALA A 9 -8.63 -7.76 8.15
C ALA A 9 -8.34 -7.34 9.60
N THR A 10 -8.88 -8.05 10.58
CA THR A 10 -8.67 -7.76 12.01
C THR A 10 -7.21 -7.96 12.41
N ASN A 11 -6.57 -9.05 11.95
CA ASN A 11 -5.18 -9.33 12.27
C ASN A 11 -4.21 -8.31 11.65
N ALA A 12 -4.50 -7.79 10.46
CA ALA A 12 -3.71 -6.72 9.86
C ALA A 12 -3.90 -5.40 10.62
N PHE A 13 -5.14 -5.04 10.95
CA PHE A 13 -5.48 -3.86 11.73
C PHE A 13 -4.73 -3.81 13.07
N LEU A 14 -4.82 -4.90 13.85
CA LEU A 14 -4.15 -5.01 15.15
C LEU A 14 -2.62 -5.01 15.01
N LYS A 15 -2.10 -5.60 13.93
CA LYS A 15 -0.65 -5.59 13.65
C LYS A 15 -0.16 -4.18 13.34
N THR A 16 -0.89 -3.42 12.53
CA THR A 16 -0.58 -2.03 12.23
C THR A 16 -0.59 -1.16 13.48
N LEU A 17 -1.58 -1.32 14.37
CA LEU A 17 -1.61 -0.62 15.66
C LEU A 17 -0.36 -0.90 16.51
N LYS A 18 0.19 -2.12 16.47
CA LYS A 18 1.41 -2.48 17.19
C LYS A 18 2.68 -1.92 16.54
N MET A 19 2.64 -1.64 15.23
CA MET A 19 3.75 -1.05 14.48
C MET A 19 3.80 0.48 14.60
N GLY A 20 2.67 1.13 14.87
CA GLY A 20 2.56 2.57 15.12
C GLY A 20 2.91 2.98 16.55
N GLU A 21 2.79 4.27 16.84
CA GLU A 21 3.01 4.83 18.18
C GLU A 21 1.90 4.41 19.15
N ARG A 22 2.28 3.89 20.33
CA ARG A 22 1.31 3.47 21.36
C ARG A 22 0.53 4.67 21.89
N GLY A 23 -0.79 4.50 22.02
CA GLY A 23 -1.69 5.51 22.59
C GLY A 23 -2.25 6.51 21.58
N LYS A 24 -1.84 6.45 20.30
CA LYS A 24 -2.49 7.19 19.22
C LYS A 24 -3.78 6.48 18.80
N ALA A 25 -4.83 7.24 18.51
CA ALA A 25 -6.06 6.70 17.93
C ALA A 25 -5.76 6.07 16.55
N PRO A 26 -6.47 5.00 16.15
CA PRO A 26 -6.36 4.44 14.82
C PRO A 26 -6.67 5.51 13.76
N ASP A 27 -5.91 5.49 12.67
CA ASP A 27 -6.05 6.41 11.55
C ASP A 27 -6.32 5.61 10.26
N VAL A 28 -6.27 6.29 9.11
CA VAL A 28 -6.41 5.72 7.77
C VAL A 28 -5.45 4.54 7.51
N THR A 29 -4.32 4.48 8.22
CA THR A 29 -3.29 3.45 8.05
C THR A 29 -3.77 2.06 8.46
N GLU A 30 -4.39 1.96 9.63
CA GLU A 30 -4.95 0.72 10.15
C GLU A 30 -6.10 0.24 9.26
N PHE A 31 -6.93 1.17 8.78
CA PHE A 31 -8.02 0.85 7.85
C PHE A 31 -7.52 0.30 6.50
N ILE A 32 -6.46 0.90 5.94
CA ILE A 32 -5.79 0.39 4.73
C ILE A 32 -5.30 -1.04 4.93
N SER A 33 -4.66 -1.33 6.07
CA SER A 33 -4.15 -2.67 6.37
C SER A 33 -5.29 -3.70 6.41
N ALA A 34 -6.41 -3.35 7.05
CA ALA A 34 -7.57 -4.22 7.17
C ALA A 34 -8.20 -4.51 5.80
N MET A 35 -8.34 -3.47 4.96
CA MET A 35 -8.87 -3.63 3.61
C MET A 35 -7.97 -4.46 2.70
N ALA A 36 -6.67 -4.23 2.75
CA ALA A 36 -5.71 -5.01 1.98
C ALA A 36 -5.76 -6.49 2.36
N ALA A 37 -5.69 -6.77 3.65
CA ALA A 37 -5.63 -8.13 4.16
C ALA A 37 -6.97 -8.87 4.05
N GLY A 38 -8.09 -8.17 4.29
CA GLY A 38 -9.43 -8.71 4.16
C GLY A 38 -9.77 -9.13 2.74
N ASN A 39 -9.26 -8.40 1.73
CA ASN A 39 -9.36 -8.82 0.33
C ASN A 39 -8.31 -9.87 -0.10
N ASN A 40 -7.51 -10.37 0.84
CA ASN A 40 -6.39 -11.26 0.58
C ASN A 40 -5.48 -10.74 -0.55
N ALA A 41 -5.14 -9.44 -0.49
CA ALA A 41 -4.30 -8.80 -1.50
C ALA A 41 -2.92 -9.45 -1.53
N GLN A 42 -2.55 -10.00 -2.68
CA GLN A 42 -1.26 -10.63 -2.91
C GLN A 42 -0.22 -9.63 -3.43
N LEU A 43 -0.69 -8.54 -4.05
CA LEU A 43 0.14 -7.43 -4.47
C LEU A 43 -0.47 -6.10 -4.02
N MET A 44 0.33 -5.31 -3.31
CA MET A 44 -0.04 -3.97 -2.85
C MET A 44 0.94 -2.96 -3.40
N VAL A 45 0.43 -1.96 -4.13
CA VAL A 45 1.28 -0.95 -4.79
C VAL A 45 0.92 0.43 -4.27
N MET A 46 1.92 1.16 -3.79
CA MET A 46 1.77 2.54 -3.36
C MET A 46 2.52 3.48 -4.31
N ALA A 47 1.85 4.53 -4.78
CA ALA A 47 2.53 5.60 -5.49
C ALA A 47 2.91 6.71 -4.50
N CYS A 48 4.21 6.82 -4.23
CA CYS A 48 4.82 7.68 -3.23
C CYS A 48 5.27 9.00 -3.88
N SER A 49 4.75 10.15 -3.45
CA SER A 49 5.10 11.48 -4.00
C SER A 49 6.16 12.25 -3.20
N GLY A 50 6.98 11.57 -2.42
CA GLY A 50 8.11 12.15 -1.65
C GLY A 50 8.16 11.70 -0.20
N HIS A 51 7.00 11.49 0.45
CA HIS A 51 6.92 10.92 1.79
C HIS A 51 5.90 9.78 1.78
N PRO A 52 6.32 8.51 1.82
CA PRO A 52 5.40 7.44 2.12
C PRO A 52 5.01 7.61 3.58
N GLY A 53 3.83 8.17 3.82
CA GLY A 53 3.28 8.26 5.17
C GLY A 53 3.10 6.87 5.80
N SER A 54 2.53 6.84 6.99
CA SER A 54 2.24 5.62 7.75
C SER A 54 1.47 4.56 6.96
N ALA A 55 0.73 4.94 5.91
CA ALA A 55 0.03 4.03 5.00
C ALA A 55 0.90 2.87 4.48
N LEU A 56 2.20 3.08 4.25
CA LEU A 56 3.10 2.03 3.75
C LEU A 56 3.34 0.94 4.82
N LEU A 57 3.35 1.32 6.10
CA LEU A 57 3.40 0.40 7.24
C LEU A 57 2.14 -0.46 7.32
N GLY A 58 0.97 0.14 7.03
CA GLY A 58 -0.30 -0.58 6.92
C GLY A 58 -0.26 -1.67 5.83
N LEU A 59 0.34 -1.37 4.69
CA LEU A 59 0.53 -2.36 3.61
C LEU A 59 1.52 -3.47 4.01
N VAL A 60 2.60 -3.14 4.71
CA VAL A 60 3.55 -4.15 5.23
C VAL A 60 2.86 -5.10 6.21
N ALA A 61 2.03 -4.56 7.12
CA ALA A 61 1.25 -5.37 8.04
C ALA A 61 0.29 -6.31 7.30
N ALA A 62 -0.39 -5.82 6.27
CA ALA A 62 -1.28 -6.63 5.45
C ALA A 62 -0.53 -7.72 4.67
N ALA A 63 0.62 -7.40 4.08
CA ALA A 63 1.48 -8.37 3.38
C ALA A 63 1.90 -9.52 4.28
N HIS A 64 2.21 -9.23 5.54
CA HIS A 64 2.51 -10.28 6.50
C HIS A 64 1.31 -11.19 6.78
N GLN A 65 0.08 -10.69 6.73
CA GLN A 65 -1.12 -11.52 6.94
C GLN A 65 -1.52 -12.32 5.71
N THR A 66 -1.32 -11.77 4.51
CA THR A 66 -1.75 -12.42 3.26
C THR A 66 -0.66 -13.26 2.60
N GLY A 67 0.59 -13.16 3.06
CA GLY A 67 1.76 -13.67 2.34
C GLY A 67 2.07 -12.86 1.06
N GLY A 68 1.45 -11.70 0.91
CA GLY A 68 1.59 -10.83 -0.26
C GLY A 68 2.89 -10.00 -0.23
N ARG A 69 3.02 -9.10 -1.21
CA ARG A 69 4.20 -8.22 -1.38
C ARG A 69 3.78 -6.76 -1.53
N VAL A 70 4.66 -5.86 -1.08
CA VAL A 70 4.45 -4.40 -1.14
C VAL A 70 5.46 -3.75 -2.06
N ILE A 71 4.98 -2.91 -2.98
CA ILE A 71 5.82 -2.11 -3.88
C ILE A 71 5.51 -0.63 -3.67
N CYS A 72 6.51 0.20 -3.35
CA CYS A 72 6.40 1.66 -3.35
C CYS A 72 7.09 2.23 -4.59
N ILE A 73 6.31 2.88 -5.43
CA ILE A 73 6.76 3.55 -6.65
C ILE A 73 7.09 4.99 -6.28
N LEU A 74 8.35 5.37 -6.46
CA LEU A 74 8.89 6.69 -6.16
C LEU A 74 9.12 7.49 -7.42
N ARG A 75 8.98 8.82 -7.30
CA ARG A 75 9.20 9.74 -8.42
C ARG A 75 10.66 9.98 -8.70
N ARG A 76 11.46 10.13 -7.65
CA ARG A 76 12.89 10.39 -7.73
C ARG A 76 13.65 9.44 -6.82
N GLN A 77 14.89 9.13 -7.19
CA GLN A 77 15.79 8.32 -6.37
C GLN A 77 16.02 8.94 -4.97
N GLN A 78 16.02 10.27 -4.90
CA GLN A 78 16.17 11.01 -3.63
C GLN A 78 15.03 10.73 -2.64
N ASP A 79 13.83 10.39 -3.13
CA ASP A 79 12.68 10.06 -2.31
C ASP A 79 12.85 8.68 -1.62
N MET A 80 13.76 7.83 -2.10
CA MET A 80 14.02 6.50 -1.50
C MET A 80 14.55 6.61 -0.08
N HIS A 81 15.46 7.55 0.17
CA HIS A 81 16.05 7.68 1.49
C HIS A 81 15.02 8.17 2.52
N ALA A 82 14.22 9.16 2.14
CA ALA A 82 13.10 9.65 2.94
C ALA A 82 12.07 8.54 3.20
N ALA A 83 11.78 7.72 2.19
CA ALA A 83 10.87 6.61 2.30
C ALA A 83 11.34 5.52 3.27
N LYS A 84 12.61 5.11 3.15
CA LYS A 84 13.21 4.13 4.06
C LYS A 84 13.27 4.65 5.50
N LYS A 85 13.56 5.95 5.67
CA LYS A 85 13.58 6.60 6.99
C LYS A 85 12.18 6.65 7.62
N ALA A 86 11.14 6.91 6.83
CA ALA A 86 9.76 6.90 7.31
C ALA A 86 9.28 5.50 7.77
N LEU A 87 9.84 4.44 7.19
CA LEU A 87 9.51 3.04 7.49
C LEU A 87 10.20 2.46 8.74
N LEU A 88 10.61 3.30 9.70
CA LEU A 88 11.34 2.87 10.91
C LEU A 88 12.57 1.99 10.60
N GLY A 89 13.16 2.09 9.39
CA GLY A 89 14.32 1.31 8.94
C GLY A 89 14.06 -0.19 8.77
N ASP A 90 13.57 -0.85 9.82
CA ASP A 90 13.36 -2.29 9.92
C ASP A 90 12.32 -2.80 8.92
N TYR A 91 11.30 -1.98 8.62
CA TYR A 91 10.24 -2.38 7.70
C TYR A 91 10.57 -2.11 6.23
N ALA A 92 11.64 -1.37 5.95
CA ALA A 92 12.05 -1.04 4.59
C ALA A 92 12.44 -2.27 3.77
N ASN A 93 12.92 -3.33 4.42
CA ASN A 93 13.29 -4.59 3.76
C ASN A 93 12.08 -5.39 3.27
N PHE A 94 10.87 -5.09 3.76
CA PHE A 94 9.62 -5.72 3.31
C PHE A 94 8.94 -4.95 2.18
N VAL A 95 9.55 -3.87 1.70
CA VAL A 95 9.00 -3.02 0.63
C VAL A 95 9.98 -2.97 -0.54
N GLU A 96 9.49 -3.33 -1.71
CA GLU A 96 10.22 -3.14 -2.96
C GLU A 96 10.06 -1.69 -3.44
N PHE A 97 11.17 -0.98 -3.62
CA PHE A 97 11.15 0.41 -4.09
C PHE A 97 11.52 0.49 -5.57
N VAL A 98 10.63 1.06 -6.37
CA VAL A 98 10.81 1.21 -7.82
C VAL A 98 10.80 2.69 -8.18
N ILE A 99 11.71 3.14 -9.05
CA ILE A 99 11.78 4.55 -9.50
C ILE A 99 11.12 4.66 -10.88
N GLY A 100 10.23 5.65 -11.06
CA GLY A 100 9.77 6.07 -12.38
C GLY A 100 8.51 5.37 -12.92
N GLU A 101 8.27 5.55 -14.23
CA GLU A 101 7.01 5.27 -14.95
C GLU A 101 6.72 3.78 -15.24
N ASP A 102 7.44 2.84 -14.62
CA ASP A 102 7.31 1.41 -14.90
C ASP A 102 6.06 0.74 -14.26
N VAL A 103 5.08 1.57 -13.91
CA VAL A 103 3.76 1.17 -13.39
C VAL A 103 3.07 0.22 -14.37
N LYS A 104 3.25 0.41 -15.69
CA LYS A 104 2.60 -0.41 -16.73
C LYS A 104 3.03 -1.89 -16.67
N THR A 105 4.24 -2.16 -16.21
CA THR A 105 4.83 -3.50 -16.19
C THR A 105 4.47 -4.24 -14.89
N LEU A 106 4.29 -3.49 -13.80
CA LEU A 106 3.87 -4.00 -12.48
C LEU A 106 2.39 -4.37 -12.39
N LEU A 107 1.53 -3.81 -13.25
CA LEU A 107 0.07 -3.98 -13.19
C LEU A 107 -0.47 -5.30 -13.81
N LYS A 108 0.38 -6.27 -14.15
CA LYS A 108 -0.05 -7.57 -14.72
C LYS A 108 -0.55 -8.58 -13.68
N VAL A 109 -0.64 -8.21 -12.40
CA VAL A 109 -0.88 -9.15 -11.28
C VAL A 109 -2.33 -9.06 -10.79
N LYS A 110 -2.93 -10.21 -10.48
CA LYS A 110 -4.30 -10.31 -9.94
C LYS A 110 -4.36 -9.83 -8.47
N ARG A 111 -5.44 -9.13 -8.10
CA ARG A 111 -5.76 -8.59 -6.76
C ARG A 111 -4.77 -7.55 -6.25
N LEU A 112 -4.88 -6.38 -6.85
CA LEU A 112 -4.09 -5.21 -6.55
C LEU A 112 -4.84 -4.29 -5.57
N LEU A 113 -4.18 -3.90 -4.48
CA LEU A 113 -4.57 -2.72 -3.73
C LEU A 113 -3.65 -1.57 -4.10
N VAL A 114 -4.21 -0.48 -4.60
CA VAL A 114 -3.47 0.76 -4.87
C VAL A 114 -3.82 1.79 -3.82
N VAL A 115 -2.80 2.29 -3.10
CA VAL A 115 -2.92 3.38 -2.13
C VAL A 115 -2.10 4.57 -2.62
N ARG A 116 -2.65 5.79 -2.50
CA ARG A 116 -2.29 6.85 -3.44
C ARG A 116 -2.39 8.25 -2.84
N GLY A 117 -1.37 9.08 -3.04
CA GLY A 117 -1.39 10.54 -2.82
C GLY A 117 -1.70 11.37 -4.08
N ALA A 118 -2.13 12.63 -3.90
CA ALA A 118 -2.88 13.44 -4.87
C ALA A 118 -2.31 13.53 -6.32
N THR A 119 -1.00 13.56 -6.55
CA THR A 119 -0.44 13.98 -7.87
C THR A 119 -0.21 12.86 -8.91
N GLY A 120 -0.56 11.59 -8.67
CA GLY A 120 -0.36 10.49 -9.64
C GLY A 120 -1.58 10.04 -10.47
N LEU A 121 -2.64 10.87 -10.63
CA LEU A 121 -4.07 10.42 -10.81
C LEU A 121 -4.33 9.84 -12.16
N LEU A 122 -4.15 10.68 -13.15
CA LEU A 122 -4.31 10.29 -14.53
C LEU A 122 -3.41 9.12 -14.92
N ARG A 123 -2.16 9.10 -14.45
CA ARG A 123 -1.15 8.16 -14.96
C ARG A 123 -1.41 6.73 -14.48
N LEU A 124 -1.71 6.58 -13.20
CA LEU A 124 -1.99 5.27 -12.63
C LEU A 124 -3.36 4.75 -13.06
N MET A 125 -4.37 5.62 -13.21
CA MET A 125 -5.68 5.24 -13.74
C MET A 125 -5.63 4.85 -15.22
N ASN A 126 -4.79 5.51 -16.04
CA ASN A 126 -4.61 5.15 -17.44
C ASN A 126 -3.85 3.81 -17.62
N ALA A 127 -2.94 3.48 -16.69
CA ALA A 127 -2.24 2.20 -16.67
C ALA A 127 -3.09 1.07 -16.04
N ALA A 128 -3.79 1.36 -14.95
CA ALA A 128 -4.64 0.41 -14.22
C ALA A 128 -5.95 0.13 -14.97
N GLY A 129 -6.57 1.13 -15.59
CA GLY A 129 -7.82 0.96 -16.34
C GLY A 129 -7.73 -0.06 -17.48
N LYS A 130 -6.51 -0.35 -17.98
CA LYS A 130 -6.28 -1.40 -18.99
C LYS A 130 -6.00 -2.79 -18.41
N ASN A 131 -5.57 -2.88 -17.15
CA ASN A 131 -5.05 -4.12 -16.54
C ASN A 131 -5.71 -4.51 -15.20
N MET A 132 -6.68 -3.73 -14.70
CA MET A 132 -7.33 -3.96 -13.41
C MET A 132 -8.37 -5.08 -13.52
N PHE A 133 -8.11 -6.19 -12.84
CA PHE A 133 -9.01 -7.35 -12.81
C PHE A 133 -10.22 -7.10 -11.90
N ILE A 134 -11.35 -7.76 -12.21
CA ILE A 134 -12.54 -7.86 -11.35
C ILE A 134 -12.10 -8.36 -9.96
N GLY A 135 -12.39 -7.58 -8.91
CA GLY A 135 -11.99 -7.85 -7.51
C GLY A 135 -10.76 -7.06 -7.00
N SER A 136 -10.22 -6.14 -7.81
CA SER A 136 -9.18 -5.20 -7.36
C SER A 136 -9.81 -4.03 -6.61
N VAL A 137 -9.18 -3.55 -5.53
CA VAL A 137 -9.66 -2.40 -4.74
C VAL A 137 -8.71 -1.24 -4.97
N LEU A 138 -9.24 -0.08 -5.36
CA LEU A 138 -8.47 1.16 -5.52
C LEU A 138 -8.83 2.10 -4.37
N LEU A 139 -7.87 2.40 -3.50
CA LEU A 139 -8.05 3.36 -2.41
C LEU A 139 -7.43 4.69 -2.81
N LEU A 140 -8.32 5.64 -3.13
CA LEU A 140 -7.96 7.03 -3.31
C LEU A 140 -7.89 7.68 -1.92
N LEU A 141 -6.68 7.93 -1.42
CA LEU A 141 -6.51 8.81 -0.26
C LEU A 141 -6.42 10.25 -0.78
N ASP A 142 -7.44 11.04 -0.51
CA ASP A 142 -7.36 12.49 -0.76
C ASP A 142 -6.50 13.11 0.35
N THR A 143 -5.31 13.60 0.00
CA THR A 143 -4.41 14.28 0.95
C THR A 143 -4.73 15.78 1.04
N ARG A 144 -6.00 16.17 0.99
CA ARG A 144 -6.43 17.53 1.33
C ARG A 144 -6.74 17.59 2.83
N ILE A 145 -5.71 17.88 3.62
CA ILE A 145 -5.85 18.62 4.88
C ILE A 145 -4.96 19.84 4.75
#